data_AF-A0A8C5MIA6-F1
#
_entry.id   AF-A0A8C5MIA6-F1
#
_cell.length_a   1.000
_cell.length_b   1.000
_cell.length_c   1.000
_cell.angle_alpha   90.00
_cell.angle_beta   90.00
_cell.angle_gamma   90.00
#
_symmetry.space_group_name_H-M   'P 1'
#
loop_
_entity.id
_entity.type
_entity.pdbx_description
1 polymer ?
#
loop_
_entity_poly.entity_id
_entity_poly.type
_entity_poly.pdbx_seq_one_letter_code
_entity_poly.pdbx_strand_id
1 'polypeptide(L)'
;MITLDEEEIQKNTQFSKLLLEVSQMLEPGGASVSIHKALEQAQRELRLQRKVWFRSEIIHRLIQEMLVDFQVRKHDGCLSAEESKFYDWLKQCMLVSECSRMLSGNSVSSSDSVSLLGLQKQDLIHGLPSDSNVLQMRDLFQRYLEESLKKKCFTFLSFHQPETDEESDVVCAAKILRLASTLEDEKRRLENEKEKQLELGVTMGKQQEMYPQVLLRCLSLMQEAASDLRLKAQAEIDRINSEYLEAKGTALFLKLRMEELQVLADTYSPEKLEVHRKIRESLETAVKTKKQELATSQQILSSYEFLGPEFEELVQEYTRLKDKIKDNRWMLQELSKTLP
;
A
#
# COMPACT_ATOMS: atom_id res chain seq x y z
N MET A 1 -20.11 3.14 5.82
CA MET A 1 -20.56 2.10 4.87
C MET A 1 -20.40 0.76 5.56
N ILE A 2 -21.50 0.19 6.06
CA ILE A 2 -21.51 -1.15 6.65
C ILE A 2 -21.85 -2.09 5.49
N THR A 3 -20.88 -2.89 5.05
CA THR A 3 -21.08 -3.99 4.11
C THR A 3 -21.71 -5.14 4.90
N LEU A 4 -23.03 -5.31 4.78
CA LEU A 4 -23.72 -6.51 5.24
C LEU A 4 -23.88 -7.44 4.03
N ASP A 5 -23.38 -8.67 4.16
CA ASP A 5 -23.52 -9.70 3.14
C ASP A 5 -25.00 -10.11 2.98
N GLU A 6 -25.48 -10.17 1.74
CA GLU A 6 -26.87 -10.52 1.39
C GLU A 6 -27.32 -11.88 1.97
N GLU A 7 -26.37 -12.75 2.28
CA GLU A 7 -26.58 -14.08 2.85
C GLU A 7 -26.98 -14.07 4.35
N GLU A 8 -26.58 -13.04 5.12
CA GLU A 8 -26.97 -12.91 6.53
C GLU A 8 -28.39 -12.35 6.70
N ILE A 9 -28.83 -11.54 5.74
CA ILE A 9 -30.17 -10.94 5.68
C ILE A 9 -31.25 -12.00 5.40
N GLN A 10 -30.92 -13.01 4.60
CA GLN A 10 -31.83 -14.11 4.28
C GLN A 10 -32.05 -15.07 5.46
N LYS A 11 -31.05 -15.28 6.31
CA LYS A 11 -31.15 -16.18 7.48
C LYS A 11 -32.01 -15.61 8.61
N ASN A 12 -32.09 -14.28 8.74
CA ASN A 12 -32.80 -13.62 9.83
C ASN A 12 -33.92 -12.69 9.31
N THR A 13 -35.06 -13.28 8.95
CA THR A 13 -36.25 -12.54 8.47
C THR A 13 -36.85 -11.57 9.49
N GLN A 14 -36.61 -11.75 10.79
CA GLN A 14 -36.99 -10.77 11.81
C GLN A 14 -36.01 -9.58 11.86
N PHE A 15 -34.73 -9.81 11.59
CA PHE A 15 -33.72 -8.76 11.53
C PHE A 15 -33.93 -7.88 10.28
N SER A 16 -34.32 -8.46 9.14
CA SER A 16 -34.68 -7.67 7.96
C SER A 16 -35.93 -6.82 8.19
N LYS A 17 -36.95 -7.32 8.90
CA LYS A 17 -38.12 -6.52 9.31
C LYS A 17 -37.73 -5.37 10.24
N LEU A 18 -36.88 -5.63 11.22
CA LEU A 18 -36.40 -4.62 12.16
C LEU A 18 -35.53 -3.58 11.45
N LEU A 19 -34.65 -3.98 10.53
CA LEU A 19 -33.91 -3.05 9.67
C LEU A 19 -34.84 -2.24 8.76
N LEU A 20 -35.95 -2.80 8.30
CA LEU A 20 -36.94 -2.09 7.49
C LEU A 20 -37.70 -1.06 8.33
N GLU A 21 -38.11 -1.40 9.55
CA GLU A 21 -38.75 -0.48 10.51
C GLU A 21 -37.78 0.60 10.98
N VAL A 22 -36.53 0.24 11.23
CA VAL A 22 -35.45 1.16 11.62
C VAL A 22 -35.10 2.09 10.45
N SER A 23 -34.98 1.60 9.22
CA SER A 23 -34.76 2.45 8.04
C SER A 23 -35.96 3.33 7.68
N GLN A 24 -37.19 2.93 8.01
CA GLN A 24 -38.35 3.83 7.91
C GLN A 24 -38.29 4.97 8.93
N MET A 25 -37.65 4.74 10.08
CA MET A 25 -37.49 5.72 11.14
C MET A 25 -36.21 6.55 11.01
N LEU A 26 -35.27 6.16 10.14
CA LEU A 26 -33.94 6.76 9.96
C LEU A 26 -33.75 7.30 8.54
N GLU A 27 -33.39 8.58 8.43
CA GLU A 27 -32.97 9.15 7.16
C GLU A 27 -31.56 8.70 6.74
N PRO A 28 -31.14 8.87 5.47
CA PRO A 28 -29.82 8.44 4.97
C PRO A 28 -28.61 8.98 5.77
N GLY A 29 -28.80 9.99 6.62
CA GLY A 29 -27.81 10.53 7.56
C GLY A 29 -27.80 9.89 8.96
N GLY A 30 -28.63 8.89 9.25
CA GLY A 30 -28.64 8.18 10.54
C GLY A 30 -29.36 8.91 11.69
N ALA A 31 -30.11 9.97 11.40
CA ALA A 31 -30.97 10.67 12.37
C ALA A 31 -32.41 10.17 12.28
N SER A 32 -33.12 10.14 13.42
CA SER A 32 -34.54 9.78 13.39
C SER A 32 -35.36 10.87 12.68
N VAL A 33 -36.37 10.46 11.90
CA VAL A 33 -37.23 11.36 11.11
C VAL A 33 -37.88 12.45 12.00
N SER A 34 -38.22 12.13 13.24
CA SER A 34 -38.75 13.09 14.21
C SER A 34 -37.72 14.15 14.64
N ILE A 35 -36.46 13.75 14.85
CA ILE A 35 -35.38 14.66 15.21
C ILE A 35 -35.02 15.54 14.01
N HIS A 36 -35.00 14.98 12.78
CA HIS A 36 -34.76 15.77 11.58
C HIS A 36 -35.84 16.85 11.39
N LYS A 37 -37.11 16.48 11.51
CA LYS A 37 -38.23 17.45 11.46
C LYS A 37 -38.13 18.52 12.55
N ALA A 38 -37.78 18.14 13.78
CA ALA A 38 -37.58 19.10 14.87
C ALA A 38 -36.37 20.03 14.60
N LEU A 39 -35.29 19.50 14.05
CA LEU A 39 -34.11 20.26 13.65
C LEU A 39 -34.45 21.26 12.53
N GLU A 40 -35.17 20.84 11.50
CA GLU A 40 -35.62 21.73 10.43
C GLU A 40 -36.54 22.84 10.94
N GLN A 41 -37.44 22.52 11.88
CA GLN A 41 -38.31 23.51 12.52
C GLN A 41 -37.48 24.51 13.35
N ALA A 42 -36.55 24.03 14.17
CA ALA A 42 -35.66 24.88 14.94
C ALA A 42 -34.76 25.75 14.04
N GLN A 43 -34.27 25.20 12.93
CA GLN A 43 -33.50 25.97 11.94
C GLN A 43 -34.35 27.04 11.25
N ARG A 44 -35.61 26.75 10.93
CA ARG A 44 -36.54 27.73 10.38
C ARG A 44 -36.80 28.86 11.38
N GLU A 45 -37.08 28.52 12.63
CA GLU A 45 -37.27 29.52 13.69
C GLU A 45 -36.02 30.37 13.90
N LEU A 46 -34.84 29.74 13.96
CA LEU A 46 -33.56 30.42 14.06
C LEU A 46 -33.34 31.39 12.88
N ARG A 47 -33.68 30.98 11.65
CA ARG A 47 -33.59 31.86 10.47
C ARG A 47 -34.54 33.06 10.57
N LEU A 48 -35.75 32.86 11.09
CA LEU A 48 -36.70 33.95 11.32
C LEU A 48 -36.20 34.93 12.39
N GLN A 49 -35.78 34.41 13.56
CA GLN A 49 -35.23 35.22 14.65
C GLN A 49 -33.98 35.99 14.20
N ARG A 50 -33.09 35.33 13.45
CA ARG A 50 -31.92 36.01 12.85
C ARG A 50 -32.34 37.13 11.91
N LYS A 51 -33.33 36.93 11.03
CA LYS A 51 -33.83 37.99 10.13
C LYS A 51 -34.37 39.18 10.93
N VAL A 52 -35.14 38.93 11.97
CA VAL A 52 -35.68 39.99 12.84
C VAL A 52 -34.54 40.73 13.55
N TRP A 53 -33.59 39.99 14.13
CA TRP A 53 -32.42 40.56 14.79
C TRP A 53 -31.55 41.39 13.84
N PHE A 54 -31.25 40.88 12.65
CA PHE A 54 -30.48 41.61 11.63
C PHE A 54 -31.19 42.89 11.20
N ARG A 55 -32.52 42.88 11.05
CA ARG A 55 -33.29 44.10 10.75
C ARG A 55 -33.12 45.14 11.85
N SER A 56 -33.26 44.76 13.12
CA SER A 56 -33.06 45.68 14.24
C SER A 56 -31.62 46.18 14.36
N GLU A 57 -30.65 45.30 14.13
CA GLU A 57 -29.22 45.61 14.23
C GLU A 57 -28.76 46.54 13.11
N ILE A 58 -29.21 46.31 11.86
CA ILE A 58 -28.90 47.18 10.72
C ILE A 58 -29.45 48.59 10.97
N ILE A 59 -30.70 48.70 11.43
CA ILE A 59 -31.30 49.99 11.76
C ILE A 59 -30.50 50.68 12.87
N HIS A 60 -30.15 49.96 13.94
CA HIS A 60 -29.37 50.52 15.05
C HIS A 60 -28.00 51.03 14.60
N ARG A 61 -27.26 50.26 13.79
CA ARG A 61 -25.96 50.67 13.25
C ARG A 61 -26.08 51.87 12.31
N LEU A 62 -27.08 51.89 11.44
CA LEU A 62 -27.33 53.03 10.56
C LEU A 62 -27.61 54.30 11.38
N ILE A 63 -28.36 54.20 12.48
CA ILE A 63 -28.59 55.34 13.37
C ILE A 63 -27.29 55.85 14.00
N GLN A 64 -26.43 54.94 14.46
CA GLN A 64 -25.13 55.31 15.02
C GLN A 64 -24.21 55.97 14.00
N GLU A 65 -24.14 55.43 12.79
CA GLU A 65 -23.35 56.00 11.69
C GLU A 65 -23.90 57.38 11.28
N MET A 66 -25.21 57.53 11.15
CA MET A 66 -25.83 58.84 10.88
C MET A 66 -25.46 59.87 11.96
N LEU A 67 -25.50 59.48 13.25
CA LEU A 67 -25.08 60.35 14.34
C LEU A 67 -23.61 60.78 14.23
N VAL A 68 -22.72 59.88 13.82
CA VAL A 68 -21.30 60.21 13.58
C VAL A 68 -21.16 61.13 12.37
N ASP A 69 -21.86 60.87 11.26
CA ASP A 69 -21.83 61.72 10.08
C ASP A 69 -22.33 63.14 10.37
N PHE A 70 -23.41 63.28 11.16
CA PHE A 70 -23.91 64.58 11.61
C PHE A 70 -22.94 65.25 12.59
N GLN A 71 -22.22 64.52 13.44
CA GLN A 71 -21.17 65.08 14.29
C GLN A 71 -20.01 65.66 13.47
N VAL A 72 -19.54 64.92 12.47
CA VAL A 72 -18.47 65.38 11.57
C VAL A 72 -18.92 66.66 10.84
N ARG A 73 -20.13 66.65 10.25
CA ARG A 73 -20.69 67.84 9.59
C ARG A 73 -20.92 69.03 10.51
N LYS A 74 -21.20 68.78 11.80
CA LYS A 74 -21.30 69.82 12.84
C LYS A 74 -19.94 70.47 13.11
N HIS A 75 -18.88 69.67 13.13
CA HIS A 75 -17.51 70.16 13.28
C HIS A 75 -17.04 70.94 12.05
N ASP A 76 -17.48 70.54 10.86
CA ASP A 76 -17.14 71.20 9.59
C ASP A 76 -17.98 72.49 9.33
N GLY A 77 -18.98 72.78 10.16
CA GLY A 77 -19.83 73.97 10.03
C GLY A 77 -20.85 73.92 8.89
N CYS A 78 -21.08 72.75 8.28
CA CYS A 78 -21.96 72.57 7.12
C CYS A 78 -23.43 72.27 7.46
N LEU A 79 -23.84 72.32 8.73
CA LEU A 79 -25.20 71.95 9.15
C LEU A 79 -26.21 73.09 9.05
N SER A 80 -27.38 72.78 8.52
CA SER A 80 -28.56 73.65 8.64
C SER A 80 -29.09 73.70 10.08
N ALA A 81 -29.75 74.79 10.45
CA ALA A 81 -30.37 74.95 11.77
C ALA A 81 -31.45 73.89 12.08
N GLU A 82 -32.10 73.36 11.04
CA GLU A 82 -33.08 72.26 11.15
C GLU A 82 -32.40 70.90 11.37
N GLU A 83 -31.27 70.67 10.69
CA GLU A 83 -30.46 69.46 10.85
C GLU A 83 -29.78 69.39 12.23
N SER A 84 -29.37 70.55 12.77
CA SER A 84 -28.84 70.65 14.14
C SER A 84 -29.89 70.29 15.19
N LYS A 85 -31.14 70.77 15.02
CA LYS A 85 -32.27 70.41 15.90
C LYS A 85 -32.63 68.93 15.78
N PHE A 86 -32.59 68.37 14.57
CA PHE A 86 -32.82 66.95 14.32
C PHE A 86 -31.72 66.06 14.93
N TYR A 87 -30.46 66.46 14.82
CA TYR A 87 -29.33 65.77 15.43
C TYR A 87 -29.45 65.74 16.96
N ASP A 88 -29.76 66.88 17.59
CA ASP A 88 -29.94 66.95 19.04
C ASP A 88 -31.17 66.13 19.49
N TRP A 89 -32.26 66.13 18.71
CA TRP A 89 -33.43 65.25 18.91
C TRP A 89 -33.05 63.76 18.87
N LEU A 90 -32.33 63.33 17.83
CA LEU A 90 -31.93 61.94 17.63
C LEU A 90 -30.95 61.48 18.72
N LYS A 91 -30.02 62.34 19.12
CA LYS A 91 -29.08 62.09 20.21
C LYS A 91 -29.80 61.89 21.54
N GLN A 92 -30.79 62.73 21.86
CA GLN A 92 -31.61 62.59 23.07
C GLN A 92 -32.40 61.29 23.07
N CYS A 93 -33.03 60.92 21.95
CA CYS A 93 -33.74 59.64 21.80
C CYS A 93 -32.82 58.43 22.02
N MET A 94 -31.60 58.47 21.47
CA MET A 94 -30.61 57.40 21.66
C MET A 94 -30.13 57.28 23.11
N LEU A 95 -29.80 58.40 23.75
CA LEU A 95 -29.41 58.42 25.16
C LEU A 95 -30.52 57.87 26.07
N VAL A 96 -31.77 58.27 25.84
CA VAL A 96 -32.93 57.75 26.58
C VAL A 96 -33.09 56.23 26.37
N SER A 97 -32.88 55.75 25.14
CA SER A 97 -32.96 54.32 24.84
C SER A 97 -31.84 53.51 25.52
N GLU A 98 -30.62 54.05 25.58
CA GLU A 98 -29.48 53.43 26.25
C GLU A 98 -29.69 53.41 27.76
N CYS A 99 -30.14 54.53 28.34
CA CYS A 99 -30.53 54.60 29.75
C CYS A 99 -31.65 53.59 30.08
N SER A 100 -32.67 53.47 29.23
CA SER A 100 -33.75 52.49 29.39
C SER A 100 -33.26 51.03 29.31
N ARG A 101 -32.29 50.75 28.44
CA ARG A 101 -31.64 49.43 28.34
C ARG A 101 -30.81 49.11 29.58
N MET A 102 -30.04 50.07 30.08
CA MET A 102 -29.25 49.93 31.31
C MET A 102 -30.14 49.71 32.54
N LEU A 103 -31.31 50.36 32.58
CA LEU A 103 -32.32 50.13 33.63
C LEU A 103 -33.03 48.77 33.49
N SER A 104 -33.22 48.27 32.26
CA SER A 104 -33.87 46.97 32.01
C SER A 104 -32.94 45.78 32.24
N GLY A 105 -31.65 45.92 31.95
CA GLY A 105 -30.63 44.86 32.10
C GLY A 105 -30.36 44.45 33.55
N ASN A 106 -30.76 45.27 34.52
CA ASN A 106 -30.58 44.99 35.95
C ASN A 106 -31.79 44.29 36.61
N SER A 107 -32.85 43.99 35.87
CA SER A 107 -34.05 43.34 36.41
C SER A 107 -33.94 41.80 36.44
N VAL A 108 -32.93 41.28 37.14
CA VAL A 108 -32.99 39.90 37.63
C VAL A 108 -33.82 39.91 38.90
N SER A 109 -35.12 39.65 38.74
CA SER A 109 -36.02 39.07 39.74
C SER A 109 -35.88 39.56 41.19
N SER A 110 -36.50 40.69 41.51
CA SER A 110 -37.21 40.88 42.78
C SER A 110 -38.06 42.14 42.69
N SER A 111 -39.27 42.07 43.22
CA SER A 111 -40.30 43.11 43.18
C SER A 111 -39.98 44.39 43.96
N ASP A 112 -38.72 44.63 44.34
CA ASP A 112 -38.27 45.80 45.12
C ASP A 112 -36.82 46.19 44.81
N SER A 113 -36.37 46.11 43.55
CA SER A 113 -35.08 46.72 43.17
C SER A 113 -35.31 48.16 42.71
N VAL A 114 -35.25 49.10 43.66
CA VAL A 114 -35.07 50.53 43.38
C VAL A 114 -33.82 50.65 42.49
N SER A 115 -33.97 51.16 41.27
CA SER A 115 -32.85 51.52 40.39
C SER A 115 -31.82 52.32 41.20
N LEU A 116 -30.52 52.21 40.92
CA LEU A 116 -29.41 52.82 41.70
C LEU A 116 -29.56 54.34 42.03
N LEU A 117 -30.52 55.02 41.39
CA LEU A 117 -30.89 56.45 41.53
C LEU A 117 -32.40 56.70 41.73
N GLY A 118 -33.23 55.68 41.99
CA GLY A 118 -34.69 55.81 42.10
C GLY A 118 -35.42 56.08 40.78
N LEU A 119 -34.69 56.18 39.66
CA LEU A 119 -35.24 56.47 38.33
C LEU A 119 -36.06 55.31 37.79
N GLN A 120 -37.33 55.58 37.48
CA GLN A 120 -38.22 54.66 36.79
C GLN A 120 -38.21 54.91 35.28
N LYS A 121 -38.69 53.93 34.50
CA LYS A 121 -38.86 54.07 33.04
C LYS A 121 -39.78 55.24 32.66
N GLN A 122 -40.66 55.65 33.57
CA GLN A 122 -41.60 56.76 33.41
C GLN A 122 -40.89 58.12 33.47
N ASP A 123 -39.84 58.26 34.29
CA ASP A 123 -39.08 59.51 34.42
C ASP A 123 -38.25 59.82 33.17
N LEU A 124 -37.86 58.79 32.42
CA LEU A 124 -37.16 58.92 31.15
C LEU A 124 -38.05 59.42 30.00
N ILE A 125 -39.38 59.28 30.13
CA ILE A 125 -40.34 59.77 29.12
C ILE A 125 -40.36 61.30 29.13
N HIS A 126 -40.14 61.93 30.29
CA HIS A 126 -40.00 63.39 30.40
C HIS A 126 -38.74 63.95 29.73
N GLY A 127 -37.76 63.11 29.40
CA GLY A 127 -36.56 63.47 28.65
C GLY A 127 -36.71 63.38 27.13
N LEU A 128 -37.87 62.94 26.61
CA LEU A 128 -38.12 62.97 25.17
C LEU A 128 -38.33 64.41 24.68
N PRO A 129 -37.89 64.73 23.45
CA PRO A 129 -38.20 66.01 22.81
C PRO A 129 -39.70 66.22 22.68
N SER A 130 -40.18 67.44 22.92
CA SER A 130 -41.61 67.79 22.99
C SER A 130 -42.46 67.23 21.84
N ASP A 131 -43.62 66.67 22.18
CA ASP A 131 -44.53 65.90 21.29
C ASP A 131 -44.90 66.61 19.98
N SER A 132 -44.89 67.94 19.95
CA SER A 132 -45.29 68.76 18.80
C SER A 132 -44.41 68.55 17.54
N ASN A 133 -43.16 68.10 17.68
CA ASN A 133 -42.23 67.91 16.56
C ASN A 133 -41.97 66.43 16.22
N VAL A 134 -42.55 65.48 16.98
CA VAL A 134 -42.20 64.06 16.88
C VAL A 134 -42.62 63.47 15.53
N LEU A 135 -43.78 63.84 14.99
CA LEU A 135 -44.25 63.34 13.69
C LEU A 135 -43.40 63.83 12.52
N GLN A 136 -43.07 65.13 12.50
CA GLN A 136 -42.22 65.73 11.45
C GLN A 136 -40.79 65.19 11.52
N MET A 137 -40.22 65.09 12.72
CA MET A 137 -38.87 64.52 12.91
C MET A 137 -38.83 63.02 12.59
N ARG A 138 -39.92 62.28 12.84
CA ARG A 138 -40.04 60.87 12.42
C ARG A 138 -40.07 60.73 10.89
N ASP A 139 -40.82 61.58 10.20
CA ASP A 139 -40.91 61.52 8.75
C ASP A 139 -39.57 61.96 8.09
N LEU A 140 -38.85 62.91 8.68
CA LEU A 140 -37.47 63.24 8.29
C LEU A 140 -36.50 62.09 8.58
N PHE A 141 -36.59 61.46 9.74
CA PHE A 141 -35.80 60.29 10.10
C PHE A 141 -35.98 59.14 9.11
N GLN A 142 -37.23 58.86 8.71
CA GLN A 142 -37.52 57.83 7.73
C GLN A 142 -36.84 58.14 6.38
N ARG A 143 -36.90 59.39 5.90
CA ARG A 143 -36.26 59.80 4.64
C ARG A 143 -34.73 59.65 4.69
N TYR A 144 -34.08 60.16 5.75
CA TYR A 144 -32.62 60.04 5.89
C TYR A 144 -32.16 58.58 6.02
N LEU A 145 -32.94 57.75 6.71
CA LEU A 145 -32.64 56.33 6.84
C LEU A 145 -32.81 55.60 5.50
N GLU A 146 -33.87 55.89 4.75
CA GLU A 146 -34.09 55.34 3.42
C GLU A 146 -32.99 55.77 2.42
N GLU A 147 -32.57 57.04 2.44
CA GLU A 147 -31.50 57.54 1.59
C GLU A 147 -30.14 56.91 1.92
N SER A 148 -29.81 56.79 3.20
CA SER A 148 -28.56 56.15 3.65
C SER A 148 -28.54 54.67 3.30
N LEU A 149 -29.68 53.98 3.48
CA LEU A 149 -29.83 52.58 3.10
C LEU A 149 -29.72 52.39 1.58
N LYS A 150 -30.35 53.26 0.78
CA LYS A 150 -30.21 53.26 -0.69
C LYS A 150 -28.76 53.43 -1.11
N LYS A 151 -28.04 54.41 -0.56
CA LYS A 151 -26.61 54.62 -0.84
C LYS A 151 -25.79 53.37 -0.57
N LYS A 152 -25.98 52.73 0.59
CA LYS A 152 -25.27 51.48 0.91
C LYS A 152 -25.63 50.35 -0.03
N CYS A 153 -26.91 50.17 -0.34
CA CYS A 153 -27.33 49.16 -1.30
C CYS A 153 -26.74 49.41 -2.69
N PHE A 154 -26.62 50.67 -3.12
CA PHE A 154 -25.95 51.02 -4.37
C PHE A 154 -24.44 50.75 -4.31
N THR A 155 -23.76 51.00 -3.19
CA THR A 155 -22.34 50.61 -3.04
C THR A 155 -22.12 49.10 -3.09
N PHE A 156 -23.06 48.30 -2.57
CA PHE A 156 -22.99 46.84 -2.69
C PHE A 156 -23.27 46.39 -4.12
N LEU A 157 -24.18 47.07 -4.82
CA LEU A 157 -24.47 46.79 -6.23
C LEU A 157 -23.26 47.13 -7.10
N SER A 158 -22.62 48.29 -6.93
CA SER A 158 -21.44 48.69 -7.71
C SER A 158 -20.24 47.77 -7.46
N PHE A 159 -20.09 47.23 -6.24
CA PHE A 159 -19.08 46.21 -5.97
C PHE A 159 -19.34 44.90 -6.72
N HIS A 160 -20.61 44.48 -6.83
CA HIS A 160 -20.98 43.25 -7.52
C HIS A 160 -21.01 43.40 -9.06
N GLN A 161 -21.44 44.57 -9.54
CA GLN A 161 -21.59 44.94 -10.94
C GLN A 161 -21.08 46.37 -11.14
N PRO A 162 -19.81 46.58 -11.50
CA PRO A 162 -19.25 47.93 -11.70
C PRO A 162 -19.87 48.67 -12.90
N GLU A 163 -20.60 47.98 -13.78
CA GLU A 163 -21.26 48.56 -14.95
C GLU A 163 -22.54 49.35 -14.61
N THR A 164 -23.00 49.35 -13.35
CA THR A 164 -24.28 49.98 -12.94
C THR A 164 -24.20 51.45 -12.57
N ASP A 165 -23.01 52.07 -12.55
CA ASP A 165 -22.82 53.44 -12.07
C ASP A 165 -23.51 54.51 -12.96
N GLU A 166 -23.84 54.17 -14.21
CA GLU A 166 -24.55 55.06 -15.16
C GLU A 166 -26.08 54.85 -15.18
N GLU A 167 -26.60 53.88 -14.43
CA GLU A 167 -28.01 53.50 -14.50
C GLU A 167 -28.91 54.33 -13.57
N SER A 168 -30.19 54.46 -13.95
CA SER A 168 -31.20 55.14 -13.11
C SER A 168 -31.38 54.44 -11.76
N ASP A 169 -31.55 55.22 -10.68
CA ASP A 169 -31.85 54.76 -9.31
C ASP A 169 -32.96 53.68 -9.25
N VAL A 170 -33.94 53.73 -10.15
CA VAL A 170 -35.04 52.76 -10.23
C VAL A 170 -34.54 51.39 -10.71
N VAL A 171 -33.64 51.37 -11.69
CA VAL A 171 -33.01 50.15 -12.21
C VAL A 171 -32.06 49.57 -11.17
N CYS A 172 -31.27 50.41 -10.51
CA CYS A 172 -30.40 50.01 -9.42
C CYS A 172 -31.19 49.38 -8.26
N ALA A 173 -32.32 49.98 -7.86
CA ALA A 173 -33.20 49.43 -6.83
C ALA A 173 -33.80 48.08 -7.25
N ALA A 174 -34.23 47.93 -8.50
CA ALA A 174 -34.72 46.66 -9.03
C ALA A 174 -33.62 45.57 -9.07
N LYS A 175 -32.38 45.95 -9.41
CA LYS A 175 -31.22 45.06 -9.39
C LYS A 175 -30.84 44.63 -7.97
N ILE A 176 -30.87 45.52 -6.98
CA ILE A 176 -30.64 45.18 -5.56
C ILE A 176 -31.66 44.16 -5.04
N LEU A 177 -32.93 44.31 -5.39
CA LEU A 177 -33.96 43.36 -4.97
C LEU A 177 -33.71 41.96 -5.54
N ARG A 178 -33.15 41.89 -6.76
CA ARG A 178 -32.75 40.63 -7.40
C ARG A 178 -31.39 40.12 -6.91
N LEU A 179 -30.52 40.99 -6.44
CA LEU A 179 -29.16 40.66 -6.00
C LEU A 179 -29.18 39.60 -4.88
N ALA A 180 -30.13 39.69 -3.95
CA ALA A 180 -30.27 38.67 -2.91
C ALA A 180 -30.55 37.27 -3.49
N SER A 181 -31.45 37.17 -4.48
CA SER A 181 -31.72 35.89 -5.14
C SER A 181 -30.55 35.40 -5.99
N THR A 182 -29.86 36.29 -6.71
CA THR A 182 -28.70 35.89 -7.53
C THR A 182 -27.55 35.39 -6.65
N LEU A 183 -27.28 36.05 -5.52
CA LEU A 183 -26.26 35.61 -4.57
C LEU A 183 -26.62 34.27 -3.91
N GLU A 184 -27.90 34.03 -3.62
CA GLU A 184 -28.35 32.72 -3.14
C GLU A 184 -28.14 31.63 -4.19
N ASP A 185 -28.43 31.91 -5.46
CA ASP A 185 -28.22 30.97 -6.57
C ASP A 185 -26.73 30.71 -6.82
N GLU A 186 -25.88 31.74 -6.80
CA GLU A 186 -24.42 31.61 -6.92
C GLU A 186 -23.82 30.82 -5.77
N LYS A 187 -24.29 31.06 -4.53
CA LYS A 187 -23.88 30.27 -3.37
C LYS A 187 -24.24 28.79 -3.55
N ARG A 188 -25.47 28.49 -3.99
CA ARG A 188 -25.89 27.10 -4.27
C ARG A 188 -25.05 26.47 -5.39
N ARG A 189 -24.75 27.21 -6.45
CA ARG A 189 -23.86 26.74 -7.52
C ARG A 189 -22.47 26.40 -6.99
N LEU A 190 -21.91 27.26 -6.14
CA LEU A 190 -20.60 27.02 -5.52
C LEU A 190 -20.61 25.78 -4.61
N GLU A 191 -21.67 25.59 -3.82
CA GLU A 191 -21.84 24.39 -2.98
C GLU A 191 -21.92 23.12 -3.84
N ASN A 192 -22.72 23.13 -4.91
CA ASN A 192 -22.82 22.01 -5.84
C ASN A 192 -21.49 21.70 -6.54
N GLU A 193 -20.74 22.72 -6.98
CA GLU A 193 -19.43 22.51 -7.61
C GLU A 193 -18.40 21.96 -6.62
N LYS A 194 -18.44 22.38 -5.34
CA LYS A 194 -17.62 21.79 -4.28
C LYS A 194 -17.94 20.31 -4.06
N GLU A 195 -19.23 19.96 -4.04
CA GLU A 195 -19.66 18.56 -3.94
C GLU A 195 -19.15 17.73 -5.12
N LYS A 196 -19.34 18.22 -6.36
CA LYS A 196 -18.78 17.57 -7.56
C LYS A 196 -17.27 17.44 -7.50
N GLN A 197 -16.56 18.45 -7.02
CA GLN A 197 -15.10 18.40 -6.87
C GLN A 197 -14.68 17.31 -5.88
N LEU A 198 -15.42 17.13 -4.78
CA LEU A 198 -15.17 16.05 -3.83
C LEU A 198 -15.43 14.67 -4.46
N GLU A 199 -16.52 14.51 -5.21
CA GLU A 199 -16.83 13.26 -5.93
C GLU A 199 -15.78 12.92 -7.00
N LEU A 200 -15.34 13.91 -7.77
CA LEU A 200 -14.24 13.78 -8.72
C LEU A 200 -12.93 13.43 -8.02
N GLY A 201 -12.66 14.01 -6.86
CA GLY A 201 -11.52 13.66 -6.02
C GLY A 201 -11.53 12.18 -5.58
N VAL A 202 -12.69 11.68 -5.14
CA VAL A 202 -12.85 10.27 -4.74
C VAL A 202 -12.70 9.32 -5.93
N THR A 203 -13.30 9.64 -7.09
CA THR A 203 -13.16 8.79 -8.29
C THR A 203 -11.74 8.77 -8.83
N MET A 204 -11.05 9.92 -8.81
CA MET A 204 -9.63 10.02 -9.16
C MET A 204 -8.76 9.19 -8.21
N GLY A 205 -9.00 9.26 -6.89
CA GLY A 205 -8.30 8.44 -5.90
C GLY A 205 -8.46 6.94 -6.17
N LYS A 206 -9.69 6.47 -6.44
CA LYS A 206 -9.94 5.07 -6.83
C LYS A 206 -9.18 4.68 -8.09
N GLN A 207 -9.14 5.55 -9.11
CA GLN A 207 -8.38 5.27 -10.33
C GLN A 207 -6.86 5.21 -10.07
N GLN A 208 -6.33 6.11 -9.25
CA GLN A 208 -4.92 6.13 -8.85
C GLN A 208 -4.50 4.85 -8.11
N GLU A 209 -5.41 4.25 -7.33
CA GLU A 209 -5.16 2.96 -6.67
C GLU A 209 -5.26 1.77 -7.65
N MET A 210 -6.19 1.81 -8.60
CA MET A 210 -6.44 0.70 -9.54
C MET A 210 -5.38 0.56 -10.63
N TYR A 211 -4.93 1.67 -11.25
CA TYR A 211 -3.94 1.61 -12.33
C TYR A 211 -2.63 0.88 -11.98
N PRO A 212 -1.96 1.16 -10.85
CA PRO A 212 -0.72 0.46 -10.49
C PRO A 212 -0.98 -1.02 -10.21
N GLN A 213 -2.13 -1.39 -9.65
CA GLN A 213 -2.47 -2.80 -9.44
C GLN A 213 -2.62 -3.55 -10.77
N VAL A 214 -3.29 -2.95 -11.75
CA VAL A 214 -3.41 -3.54 -13.10
C VAL A 214 -2.05 -3.64 -13.77
N LEU A 215 -1.20 -2.61 -13.67
CA LEU A 215 0.15 -2.63 -14.22
C LEU A 215 1.03 -3.72 -13.57
N LEU A 216 0.97 -3.85 -12.24
CA LEU A 216 1.67 -4.92 -11.51
C LEU A 216 1.16 -6.29 -11.92
N ARG A 217 -0.15 -6.45 -12.14
CA ARG A 217 -0.71 -7.70 -12.65
C ARG A 217 -0.20 -8.02 -14.05
N CYS A 218 -0.18 -7.05 -14.97
CA CYS A 218 0.38 -7.22 -16.30
C CYS A 218 1.87 -7.59 -16.27
N LEU A 219 2.65 -6.94 -15.40
CA LEU A 219 4.07 -7.28 -15.20
C LEU A 219 4.25 -8.71 -14.69
N SER A 220 3.43 -9.15 -13.72
CA SER A 220 3.50 -10.52 -13.20
C SER A 220 3.19 -11.56 -14.28
N LEU A 221 2.18 -11.31 -15.13
CA LEU A 221 1.81 -12.20 -16.23
C LEU A 221 2.90 -12.26 -17.30
N MET A 222 3.53 -11.12 -17.63
CA MET A 222 4.66 -11.09 -18.56
C MET A 222 5.87 -11.83 -17.99
N GLN A 223 6.13 -11.71 -16.69
CA GLN A 223 7.23 -12.41 -16.04
C GLN A 223 7.01 -13.92 -16.02
N GLU A 224 5.80 -14.37 -15.70
CA GLU A 224 5.41 -15.79 -15.71
C GLU A 224 5.53 -16.37 -17.13
N ALA A 225 5.00 -15.67 -18.14
CA ALA A 225 5.13 -16.08 -19.54
C ALA A 225 6.61 -16.13 -19.99
N ALA A 226 7.43 -15.15 -19.58
CA ALA A 226 8.85 -15.13 -19.91
C ALA A 226 9.62 -16.26 -19.21
N SER A 227 9.32 -16.57 -17.95
CA SER A 227 9.92 -17.70 -17.24
C SER A 227 9.53 -19.03 -17.88
N ASP A 228 8.26 -19.20 -18.25
CA ASP A 228 7.78 -20.43 -18.88
C ASP A 228 8.42 -20.66 -20.25
N LEU A 229 8.49 -19.62 -21.08
CA LEU A 229 9.16 -19.71 -22.38
C LEU A 229 10.66 -19.99 -22.23
N ARG A 230 11.32 -19.34 -21.26
CA ARG A 230 12.74 -19.56 -21.00
C ARG A 230 13.01 -20.96 -20.47
N LEU A 231 12.19 -21.47 -19.54
CA LEU A 231 12.32 -22.83 -18.99
C LEU A 231 12.10 -23.88 -20.07
N LYS A 232 11.09 -23.72 -20.92
CA LYS A 232 10.80 -24.64 -22.02
C LYS A 232 11.93 -24.66 -23.05
N ALA A 233 12.38 -23.49 -23.50
CA ALA A 233 13.49 -23.39 -24.45
C ALA A 233 14.79 -23.97 -23.87
N GLN A 234 15.08 -23.69 -22.59
CA GLN A 234 16.27 -24.24 -21.93
C GLN A 234 16.19 -25.77 -21.81
N ALA A 235 15.04 -26.31 -21.40
CA ALA A 235 14.86 -27.77 -21.30
C ALA A 235 15.02 -28.47 -22.66
N GLU A 236 14.57 -27.85 -23.75
CA GLU A 236 14.75 -28.38 -25.10
C GLU A 236 16.21 -28.36 -25.55
N ILE A 237 16.94 -27.27 -25.27
CA ILE A 237 18.38 -27.16 -25.52
C ILE A 237 19.15 -28.22 -24.71
N ASP A 238 18.83 -28.37 -23.43
CA ASP A 238 19.48 -29.34 -22.55
C ASP A 238 19.23 -30.78 -23.01
N ARG A 239 18.00 -31.07 -23.49
CA ARG A 239 17.68 -32.37 -24.09
C ARG A 239 18.54 -32.65 -25.32
N ILE A 240 18.59 -31.71 -26.27
CA ILE A 240 19.40 -31.86 -27.50
C ILE A 240 20.88 -32.03 -27.17
N ASN A 241 21.40 -31.27 -26.20
CA ASN A 241 22.78 -31.39 -25.76
C ASN A 241 23.07 -32.75 -25.12
N SER A 242 22.15 -33.29 -24.30
CA SER A 242 22.28 -34.62 -23.73
C SER A 242 22.33 -35.70 -24.82
N GLU A 243 21.37 -35.66 -25.76
CA GLU A 243 21.33 -36.59 -26.90
C GLU A 243 22.61 -36.51 -27.75
N TYR A 244 23.12 -35.29 -28.01
CA TYR A 244 24.37 -35.09 -28.71
C TYR A 244 25.57 -35.67 -27.95
N LEU A 245 25.65 -35.46 -26.63
CA LEU A 245 26.74 -35.99 -25.80
C LEU A 245 26.69 -37.51 -25.68
N GLU A 246 25.50 -38.10 -25.60
CA GLU A 246 25.32 -39.56 -25.64
C GLU A 246 25.79 -40.13 -26.99
N ALA A 247 25.36 -39.53 -28.11
CA ALA A 247 25.81 -39.93 -29.44
C ALA A 247 27.34 -39.79 -29.61
N LYS A 248 27.91 -38.71 -29.08
CA LYS A 248 29.36 -38.49 -29.09
C LYS A 248 30.09 -39.50 -28.20
N GLY A 249 29.55 -39.81 -27.03
CA GLY A 249 30.09 -40.80 -26.10
C GLY A 249 30.10 -42.20 -26.69
N THR A 250 28.99 -42.61 -27.30
CA THR A 250 28.88 -43.90 -28.00
C THR A 250 29.84 -43.98 -29.19
N ALA A 251 29.98 -42.92 -29.99
CA ALA A 251 30.94 -42.86 -31.08
C ALA A 251 32.40 -42.97 -30.58
N LEU A 252 32.75 -42.29 -29.49
CA LEU A 252 34.09 -42.40 -28.89
C LEU A 252 34.34 -43.80 -28.32
N PHE A 253 33.35 -44.42 -27.68
CA PHE A 253 33.46 -45.79 -27.18
C PHE A 253 33.72 -46.79 -28.33
N LEU A 254 32.96 -46.67 -29.42
CA LEU A 254 33.17 -47.50 -30.61
C LEU A 254 34.55 -47.26 -31.23
N LYS A 255 35.02 -46.01 -31.26
CA LYS A 255 36.37 -45.68 -31.74
C LYS A 255 37.44 -46.33 -30.87
N LEU A 256 37.33 -46.23 -29.54
CA LEU A 256 38.26 -46.90 -28.61
C LEU A 256 38.27 -48.41 -28.83
N ARG A 257 37.10 -49.04 -29.01
CA ARG A 257 37.00 -50.48 -29.27
C ARG A 257 37.63 -50.86 -30.61
N MET A 258 37.48 -50.03 -31.64
CA MET A 258 38.12 -50.24 -32.94
C MET A 258 39.65 -50.18 -32.82
N GLU A 259 40.19 -49.18 -32.12
CA GLU A 259 41.64 -49.07 -31.88
C GLU A 259 42.18 -50.26 -31.07
N GLU A 260 41.43 -50.73 -30.06
CA GLU A 260 41.80 -51.93 -29.30
C GLU A 260 41.89 -53.17 -30.21
N LEU A 261 40.89 -53.38 -31.07
CA LEU A 261 40.88 -54.48 -32.04
C LEU A 261 42.01 -54.35 -33.08
N GLN A 262 42.31 -53.12 -33.52
CA GLN A 262 43.42 -52.83 -34.42
C GLN A 262 44.75 -53.23 -33.78
N VAL A 263 45.01 -52.83 -32.53
CA VAL A 263 46.21 -53.23 -31.78
C VAL A 263 46.31 -54.75 -31.65
N LEU A 264 45.20 -55.44 -31.37
CA LEU A 264 45.18 -56.90 -31.30
C LEU A 264 45.50 -57.56 -32.65
N ALA A 265 44.91 -57.06 -33.74
CA ALA A 265 45.17 -57.58 -35.09
C ALA A 265 46.63 -57.36 -35.51
N ASP A 266 47.20 -56.18 -35.22
CA ASP A 266 48.59 -55.86 -35.55
C ASP A 266 49.59 -56.66 -34.71
N THR A 267 49.26 -56.92 -33.44
CA THR A 267 50.11 -57.71 -32.54
C THR A 267 50.09 -59.19 -32.91
N TYR A 268 48.89 -59.74 -33.16
CA TYR A 268 48.66 -61.16 -33.44
C TYR A 268 48.37 -61.40 -34.93
N SER A 269 49.38 -61.22 -35.77
CA SER A 269 49.29 -61.62 -37.17
C SER A 269 49.08 -63.15 -37.29
N PRO A 270 48.41 -63.64 -38.36
CA PRO A 270 48.14 -65.06 -38.53
C PRO A 270 49.43 -65.89 -38.47
N GLU A 271 50.49 -65.41 -39.12
CA GLU A 271 51.81 -66.04 -39.10
C GLU A 271 52.37 -66.17 -37.67
N LYS A 272 52.27 -65.10 -36.85
CA LYS A 272 52.70 -65.14 -35.45
C LYS A 272 51.84 -66.10 -34.64
N LEU A 273 50.54 -66.16 -34.87
CA LEU A 273 49.63 -67.10 -34.21
C LEU A 273 49.95 -68.55 -34.55
N GLU A 274 50.28 -68.85 -35.81
CA GLU A 274 50.71 -70.18 -36.23
C GLU A 274 52.03 -70.59 -35.59
N VAL A 275 52.98 -69.67 -35.45
CA VAL A 275 54.22 -69.91 -34.71
C VAL A 275 53.94 -70.15 -33.23
N HIS A 276 53.14 -69.29 -32.58
CA HIS A 276 52.74 -69.49 -31.18
C HIS A 276 51.99 -70.81 -30.97
N ARG A 277 51.17 -71.24 -31.93
CA ARG A 277 50.49 -72.54 -31.90
C ARG A 277 51.49 -73.70 -31.93
N LYS A 278 52.47 -73.65 -32.84
CA LYS A 278 53.54 -74.66 -32.89
C LYS A 278 54.39 -74.69 -31.62
N ILE A 279 54.73 -73.53 -31.05
CA ILE A 279 55.44 -73.43 -29.77
C ILE A 279 54.61 -74.01 -28.64
N ARG A 280 53.29 -73.75 -28.62
CA ARG A 280 52.39 -74.33 -27.62
C ARG A 280 52.35 -75.85 -27.74
N GLU A 281 52.16 -76.38 -28.95
CA GLU A 281 52.13 -77.83 -29.21
C GLU A 281 53.47 -78.49 -28.79
N SER A 282 54.62 -77.86 -29.08
CA SER A 282 55.93 -78.39 -28.67
C SER A 282 56.17 -78.33 -27.15
N LEU A 283 55.76 -77.23 -26.49
CA LEU A 283 55.83 -77.14 -25.03
C LEU A 283 54.87 -78.13 -24.36
N GLU A 284 53.66 -78.31 -24.86
CA GLU A 284 52.70 -79.27 -24.31
C GLU A 284 53.20 -80.70 -24.45
N THR A 285 53.81 -81.05 -25.58
CA THR A 285 54.44 -82.36 -25.77
C THR A 285 55.63 -82.56 -24.83
N ALA A 286 56.51 -81.56 -24.68
CA ALA A 286 57.62 -81.59 -23.73
C ALA A 286 57.16 -81.69 -22.27
N VAL A 287 56.09 -81.00 -21.90
CA VAL A 287 55.50 -81.11 -20.55
C VAL A 287 54.90 -82.50 -20.34
N LYS A 288 54.23 -83.07 -21.35
CA LYS A 288 53.69 -84.43 -21.28
C LYS A 288 54.81 -85.46 -21.10
N THR A 289 55.91 -85.36 -21.86
CA THR A 289 57.05 -86.28 -21.72
C THR A 289 57.71 -86.12 -20.35
N LYS A 290 57.94 -84.90 -19.88
CA LYS A 290 58.51 -84.66 -18.54
C LYS A 290 57.61 -85.16 -17.42
N LYS A 291 56.28 -85.03 -17.55
CA LYS A 291 55.32 -85.61 -16.61
C LYS A 291 55.36 -87.14 -16.63
N GLN A 292 55.53 -87.76 -17.80
CA GLN A 292 55.71 -89.20 -17.91
C GLN A 292 57.03 -89.66 -17.27
N GLU A 293 58.15 -88.97 -17.51
CA GLU A 293 59.44 -89.24 -16.86
C GLU A 293 59.38 -89.05 -15.34
N LEU A 294 58.65 -88.04 -14.87
CA LEU A 294 58.42 -87.84 -13.45
C LEU A 294 57.60 -88.99 -12.86
N ALA A 295 56.53 -89.41 -13.53
CA ALA A 295 55.71 -90.54 -13.09
C ALA A 295 56.52 -91.85 -13.06
N THR A 296 57.36 -92.12 -14.06
CA THR A 296 58.21 -93.33 -14.07
C THR A 296 59.28 -93.28 -12.99
N SER A 297 59.92 -92.13 -12.76
CA SER A 297 60.88 -91.97 -11.66
C SER A 297 60.23 -92.07 -10.29
N GLN A 298 59.04 -91.52 -10.08
CA GLN A 298 58.25 -91.71 -8.86
C GLN A 298 57.88 -93.19 -8.65
N GLN A 299 57.51 -93.91 -9.71
CA GLN A 299 57.25 -95.34 -9.64
C GLN A 299 58.52 -96.12 -9.24
N ILE A 300 59.68 -95.77 -9.81
CA ILE A 300 60.97 -96.36 -9.42
C ILE A 300 61.28 -96.04 -7.95
N LEU A 301 61.13 -94.79 -7.50
CA LEU A 301 61.33 -94.41 -6.09
C LEU A 301 60.41 -95.19 -5.16
N SER A 302 59.12 -95.34 -5.49
CA SER A 302 58.19 -96.16 -4.69
C SER A 302 58.60 -97.63 -4.63
N SER A 303 59.24 -98.16 -5.69
CA SER A 303 59.77 -99.53 -5.67
C SER A 303 60.99 -99.66 -4.75
N TYR A 304 61.81 -98.62 -4.63
CA TYR A 304 62.90 -98.56 -3.65
C TYR A 304 62.36 -98.37 -2.22
N GLU A 305 61.33 -97.54 -2.03
CA GLU A 305 60.67 -97.39 -0.73
C GLU A 305 60.05 -98.71 -0.24
N PHE A 306 59.55 -99.55 -1.15
CA PHE A 306 59.06 -100.89 -0.83
C PHE A 306 60.15 -101.85 -0.31
N LEU A 307 61.42 -101.65 -0.68
CA LEU A 307 62.55 -102.48 -0.20
C LEU A 307 62.89 -102.26 1.29
N GLY A 308 62.23 -101.29 1.95
CA GLY A 308 62.15 -101.21 3.40
C GLY A 308 63.46 -100.89 4.14
N PRO A 309 63.46 -100.95 5.48
CA PRO A 309 64.58 -100.54 6.33
C PRO A 309 65.86 -101.36 6.11
N GLU A 310 65.75 -102.59 5.59
CA GLU A 310 66.90 -103.44 5.26
C GLU A 310 67.76 -102.84 4.13
N PHE A 311 67.13 -102.20 3.15
CA PHE A 311 67.86 -101.48 2.10
C PHE A 311 68.48 -100.19 2.62
N GLU A 312 67.80 -99.47 3.52
CA GLU A 312 68.33 -98.27 4.16
C GLU A 312 69.57 -98.59 5.01
N GLU A 313 69.55 -99.71 5.76
CA GLU A 313 70.72 -100.23 6.47
C GLU A 313 71.86 -100.57 5.50
N LEU A 314 71.57 -101.22 4.37
CA LEU A 314 72.57 -101.54 3.35
C LEU A 314 73.16 -100.27 2.70
N VAL A 315 72.36 -99.23 2.47
CA VAL A 315 72.81 -97.93 1.94
C VAL A 315 73.64 -97.18 2.99
N GLN A 316 73.29 -97.26 4.28
CA GLN A 316 74.08 -96.71 5.38
C GLN A 316 75.42 -97.44 5.55
N GLU A 317 75.41 -98.77 5.44
CA GLU A 317 76.62 -99.60 5.40
C GLU A 317 77.50 -99.21 4.20
N TYR A 318 76.91 -99.08 3.01
CA TYR A 318 77.63 -98.69 1.80
C TYR A 318 78.18 -97.26 1.88
N THR A 319 77.42 -96.29 2.39
CA THR A 319 77.90 -94.91 2.58
C THR A 319 78.99 -94.85 3.64
N ARG A 320 78.84 -95.56 4.77
CA ARG A 320 79.89 -95.69 5.79
C ARG A 320 81.15 -96.35 5.25
N LEU A 321 81.03 -97.39 4.44
CA LEU A 321 82.17 -98.01 3.75
C LEU A 321 82.82 -97.04 2.77
N LYS A 322 82.02 -96.29 1.99
CA LYS A 322 82.52 -95.29 1.06
C LYS A 322 83.25 -94.16 1.76
N ASP A 323 82.74 -93.70 2.90
CA ASP A 323 83.38 -92.67 3.70
C ASP A 323 84.62 -93.21 4.42
N LYS A 324 84.60 -94.43 4.97
CA LYS A 324 85.83 -95.11 5.44
C LYS A 324 86.87 -95.29 4.33
N ILE A 325 86.45 -95.60 3.10
CA ILE A 325 87.36 -95.69 1.96
C ILE A 325 87.92 -94.31 1.61
N LYS A 326 87.13 -93.23 1.70
CA LYS A 326 87.62 -91.86 1.53
C LYS A 326 88.56 -91.45 2.66
N ASP A 327 88.23 -91.74 3.92
CA ASP A 327 89.04 -91.43 5.10
C ASP A 327 90.34 -92.23 5.10
N ASN A 328 90.31 -93.51 4.73
CA ASN A 328 91.51 -94.32 4.54
C ASN A 328 92.34 -93.81 3.36
N ARG A 329 91.71 -93.42 2.23
CA ARG A 329 92.43 -92.76 1.13
C ARG A 329 93.06 -91.44 1.57
N TRP A 330 92.34 -90.67 2.38
CA TRP A 330 92.82 -89.40 2.91
C TRP A 330 93.97 -89.61 3.90
N MET A 331 93.84 -90.55 4.84
CA MET A 331 94.90 -90.97 5.77
C MET A 331 96.14 -91.51 5.04
N LEU A 332 95.95 -92.32 3.99
CA LEU A 332 97.05 -92.80 3.14
C LEU A 332 97.72 -91.64 2.39
N GLN A 333 96.96 -90.67 1.89
CA GLN A 333 97.51 -89.47 1.27
C GLN A 333 98.27 -88.60 2.27
N GLU A 334 97.84 -88.52 3.53
CA GLU A 334 98.50 -87.70 4.55
C GLU A 334 99.74 -88.39 5.15
N LEU A 335 99.70 -89.71 5.38
CA LEU A 335 100.87 -90.51 5.75
C LEU A 335 101.94 -90.52 4.65
N SER A 336 101.53 -90.46 3.37
CA SER A 336 102.46 -90.31 2.25
C SER A 336 103.11 -88.91 2.16
N LYS A 337 102.63 -87.93 2.94
CA LYS A 337 103.21 -86.57 3.03
C LYS A 337 104.07 -86.33 4.28
N THR A 338 104.03 -87.22 5.29
CA THR A 338 104.73 -87.03 6.59
C THR A 338 105.81 -88.07 6.91
N LEU A 339 106.22 -88.91 5.96
CA LEU A 339 107.54 -89.55 5.95
C LEU A 339 108.42 -88.84 4.88
N PRO A 340 109.75 -88.69 5.11
CA PRO A 340 110.65 -87.97 4.20
C PRO A 340 110.75 -88.59 2.81
#